data_AF-A0A3M1B5L0-F1
#
_entry.id   AF-A0A3M1B5L0-F1
#
_cell.length_a   1.000
_cell.length_b   1.000
_cell.length_c   1.000
_cell.angle_alpha   90.00
_cell.angle_beta   90.00
_cell.angle_gamma   90.00
#
_symmetry.space_group_name_H-M   'P 1'
#
loop_
_entity.id
_entity.type
_entity.pdbx_description
1 polymer ?
#
loop_
_entity_poly.entity_id
_entity_poly.type
_entity_poly.pdbx_seq_one_letter_code
_entity_poly.pdbx_strand_id
1 'polypeptide(L)' 'ALLLTATGGVYVGGGIAPKICQKLADGTTVAAYLNKGRLSYMVEKTPLRVIRDDHAALLGAASIAVNL' A
#
# COMPACT_ATOMS: atom_id res chain seq x y z
N ALA A 1 6.74 -8.24 -11.20
CA ALA A 1 6.13 -7.38 -12.25
C ALA A 1 5.37 -6.25 -11.58
N LEU A 2 5.53 -5.00 -12.03
CA LEU A 2 4.57 -3.92 -11.76
C LEU A 2 3.55 -3.99 -12.90
N LEU A 3 2.48 -4.77 -12.70
CA LEU A 3 1.46 -4.97 -13.73
C LEU A 3 0.52 -3.75 -13.87
N LEU A 4 0.48 -2.87 -12.86
CA LEU A 4 -0.42 -1.73 -12.79
C LEU A 4 0.32 -0.52 -12.20
N THR A 5 0.31 0.60 -12.91
CA THR A 5 0.88 1.87 -12.44
C THR A 5 -0.05 2.49 -11.39
N ALA A 6 0.39 2.58 -10.13
CA ALA A 6 -0.35 3.25 -9.08
C ALA A 6 0.00 4.75 -9.05
N THR A 7 -0.93 5.61 -9.44
CA THR A 7 -0.77 7.07 -9.45
C THR A 7 -1.17 7.73 -8.12
N GLY A 8 -2.06 7.11 -7.35
CA GLY A 8 -2.56 7.64 -6.07
C GLY A 8 -1.86 7.12 -4.80
N GLY A 9 -0.85 6.27 -4.95
CA GLY A 9 -0.21 5.56 -3.84
C GLY A 9 -0.48 4.04 -3.84
N VAL A 10 0.34 3.32 -3.08
CA VAL A 10 0.20 1.89 -2.82
C VAL A 10 -0.17 1.70 -1.36
N TYR A 11 -1.29 1.03 -1.10
CA TYR A 11 -1.80 0.78 0.24
C TYR A 11 -1.78 -0.72 0.52
N VAL A 12 -1.04 -1.12 1.56
CA VAL A 12 -0.96 -2.51 2.02
C VAL A 12 -1.99 -2.69 3.11
N GLY A 13 -3.05 -3.44 2.80
CA GLY A 13 -4.07 -3.86 3.76
C GLY A 13 -3.99 -5.35 4.08
N GLY A 14 -4.94 -5.84 4.87
CA GLY A 14 -5.04 -7.24 5.29
C GLY A 14 -4.47 -7.49 6.69
N GLY A 15 -4.93 -8.55 7.35
CA GLY A 15 -4.70 -8.72 8.79
C GLY A 15 -3.24 -8.94 9.24
N ILE A 16 -2.36 -9.39 8.34
CA ILE A 16 -0.94 -9.61 8.69
C ILE A 16 -0.16 -8.29 8.65
N ALA A 17 -0.45 -7.40 7.70
CA ALA A 17 0.36 -6.20 7.46
C ALA A 17 0.46 -5.26 8.69
N PRO A 18 -0.62 -4.97 9.44
CA PRO A 18 -0.52 -4.24 10.70
C PRO A 18 0.33 -4.95 11.76
N LYS A 19 0.29 -6.28 11.81
CA LYS A 19 1.00 -7.10 12.81
C LYS A 19 2.51 -7.11 12.58
N ILE A 20 2.94 -7.04 11.31
CA ILE A 20 4.35 -6.99 10.92
C ILE A 20 4.83 -5.57 10.56
N CYS A 21 4.10 -4.52 10.98
CA CYS A 21 4.43 -3.13 10.64
C CYS A 21 5.88 -2.75 10.94
N GLN A 22 6.44 -3.20 12.07
CA GLN A 22 7.85 -2.94 12.41
C GLN A 22 8.81 -3.54 11.39
N LYS A 23 8.51 -4.76 10.90
CA LYS A 23 9.31 -5.40 9.86
C LYS A 23 9.12 -4.72 8.51
N LEU A 24 7.92 -4.25 8.19
CA LEU A 24 7.69 -3.50 6.95
C LEU A 24 8.39 -2.13 6.96
N ALA A 25 8.52 -1.52 8.14
CA ALA A 25 9.18 -0.24 8.37
C ALA A 25 10.71 -0.34 8.47
N ASP A 26 11.30 -1.53 8.40
CA ASP A 26 12.76 -1.75 8.53
C ASP A 26 13.58 -1.25 7.34
N GLY A 27 12.93 -0.69 6.31
CA GLY A 27 13.55 -0.16 5.10
C GLY A 27 13.74 -1.19 3.98
N THR A 28 13.70 -2.50 4.26
CA THR A 28 13.83 -3.55 3.25
C THR A 28 12.69 -3.49 2.25
N THR A 29 11.47 -3.29 2.73
CA THR A 29 10.27 -3.19 1.89
C THR A 29 10.33 -1.96 0.98
N VAL A 30 10.79 -0.83 1.50
CA VAL A 30 10.94 0.42 0.74
C VAL A 30 12.05 0.27 -0.31
N ALA A 31 13.19 -0.30 0.05
CA ALA A 31 14.28 -0.57 -0.88
C ALA A 31 13.84 -1.51 -2.01
N ALA A 32 13.13 -2.59 -1.68
CA ALA A 32 12.56 -3.51 -2.66
C ALA A 32 11.48 -2.84 -3.52
N TYR A 33 10.68 -1.93 -2.96
CA TYR A 33 9.69 -1.14 -3.68
C TYR A 33 10.36 -0.23 -4.72
N LEU A 34 11.37 0.54 -4.30
CA LEU A 34 12.13 1.46 -5.15
C LEU A 34 13.02 0.75 -6.19
N ASN A 35 13.40 -0.51 -5.95
CA ASN A 35 14.20 -1.28 -6.90
C ASN A 35 13.36 -1.75 -8.11
N LYS A 36 13.22 -0.87 -9.12
CA LYS A 36 12.50 -1.10 -10.38
C LYS A 36 13.35 -0.72 -11.61
N GLY A 37 14.67 -0.60 -11.44
CA GLY A 37 15.62 -0.26 -12.51
C GLY A 37 15.24 1.06 -13.19
N ARG A 38 15.08 1.04 -14.53
CA ARG A 38 14.68 2.24 -15.28
C ARG A 38 13.36 2.85 -14.81
N LEU A 39 12.49 2.09 -14.15
CA LEU A 39 11.16 2.54 -13.71
C LEU A 39 11.16 3.07 -12.28
N SER A 40 12.32 3.11 -11.60
CA SER A 40 12.41 3.60 -10.21
C SER A 40 11.85 5.02 -10.05
N TYR A 41 12.10 5.91 -11.03
CA TYR A 41 11.58 7.27 -11.02
C TYR A 41 10.04 7.36 -10.98
N MET A 42 9.34 6.33 -11.44
CA MET A 42 7.87 6.30 -11.41
C MET A 42 7.35 5.99 -10.00
N VAL A 43 8.02 5.08 -9.29
CA VAL A 43 7.58 4.62 -7.96
C VAL A 43 8.10 5.51 -6.83
N GLU A 44 9.19 6.26 -7.04
CA GLU A 44 9.72 7.24 -6.07
C GLU A 44 8.69 8.29 -5.65
N LYS A 45 7.78 8.66 -6.56
CA LYS A 45 6.72 9.65 -6.30
C LYS A 45 5.44 9.04 -5.75
N THR A 46 5.36 7.71 -5.68
CA THR A 46 4.17 6.99 -5.27
C THR A 46 4.32 6.55 -3.80
N PRO A 47 3.50 7.09 -2.87
CA PRO A 47 3.63 6.75 -1.46
C PRO A 47 3.25 5.29 -1.20
N LEU A 48 4.06 4.58 -0.42
CA LEU A 48 3.75 3.24 0.11
C LEU A 48 3.25 3.39 1.55
N ARG A 49 2.02 2.95 1.83
CA ARG A 49 1.36 3.09 3.14
C ARG A 49 0.81 1.76 3.62
N VAL A 50 0.81 1.53 4.92
CA VAL A 50 0.15 0.38 5.55
C VAL A 50 -1.14 0.85 6.20
N ILE A 51 -2.26 0.21 5.87
CA ILE A 51 -3.54 0.48 6.52
C ILE A 51 -3.50 -0.19 7.89
N ARG A 52 -3.63 0.61 8.96
CA ARG A 52 -3.63 0.15 10.36
C ARG A 52 -5.02 0.09 10.99
N ASP A 53 -6.03 0.53 10.25
CA ASP A 53 -7.41 0.53 10.70
C ASP A 53 -8.04 -0.85 10.40
N ASP A 54 -8.37 -1.59 11.45
CA ASP A 54 -8.99 -2.92 11.36
C ASP A 54 -10.41 -2.86 10.77
N HIS A 55 -11.03 -1.68 10.76
CA HIS A 55 -12.37 -1.45 10.23
C HIS A 55 -12.35 -1.00 8.77
N ALA A 56 -11.17 -0.85 8.14
CA ALA A 56 -11.05 -0.34 6.77
C ALA A 56 -11.91 -1.10 5.76
N ALA A 57 -12.04 -2.43 5.92
CA ALA A 57 -12.90 -3.25 5.06
C ALA A 57 -14.40 -2.91 5.24
N LEU A 58 -14.84 -2.74 6.48
CA LEU A 58 -16.23 -2.38 6.81
C LEU A 58 -16.55 -0.95 6.35
N LEU A 59 -15.62 -0.01 6.54
CA LEU A 59 -15.74 1.36 6.05
C LEU A 59 -15.84 1.42 4.53
N GLY A 60 -15.06 0.59 3.82
CA GLY A 60 -15.16 0.45 2.38
C GLY A 60 -16.54 -0.07 1.94
N ALA A 61 -17.06 -1.10 2.62
CA ALA A 61 -18.39 -1.62 2.36
C ALA A 61 -19.50 -0.59 2.62
N ALA A 62 -19.41 0.14 3.74
CA ALA A 62 -20.35 1.21 4.07
C ALA A 62 -20.31 2.36 3.06
N SER A 63 -19.12 2.74 2.58
CA SER A 63 -18.95 3.75 1.53
C SER A 63 -19.64 3.35 0.22
N ILE A 64 -19.56 2.08 -0.17
CA ILE A 64 -20.31 1.57 -1.33
C ILE A 64 -21.81 1.65 -1.05
N ALA A 65 -22.27 1.16 0.11
CA ALA A 65 -23.69 1.13 0.47
C ALA A 65 -24.35 2.51 0.55
N VAL A 66 -23.62 3.54 0.99
CA VAL A 66 -24.12 4.94 1.06
C VAL A 66 -24.21 5.59 -0.32
N ASN A 67 -23.40 5.13 -1.28
CA ASN A 67 -23.37 5.65 -2.65
C ASN A 67 -24.22 4.83 -3.64
N LEU A 68 -24.92 3.81 -3.16
CA LEU A 68 -25.96 3.07 -3.88
C LEU A 68 -27.32 3.75 -3.67
#